data_AF-A0AA41JN48-F1
#
_entry.id   AF-A0AA41JN48-F1
#
_cell.length_a   1.000
_cell.length_b   1.000
_cell.length_c   1.000
_cell.angle_alpha   90.00
_cell.angle_beta   90.00
_cell.angle_gamma   90.00
#
_symmetry.space_group_name_H-M   'P 1'
#
loop_
_entity.id
_entity.type
_entity.pdbx_description
1 polymer ?
#
loop_
_entity_poly.entity_id
_entity_poly.type
_entity_poly.pdbx_seq_one_letter_code
_entity_poly.pdbx_strand_id
1 'polypeptide(L)' 'PKGIAGLRIREWACSDCGVEHDRDINAALNILRCGRASPGVGVTCL' A
#
# COMPACT_ATOMS: atom_id res chain seq x y z
N PRO A 1 -6.60 11.60 1.10
CA PRO A 1 -7.81 10.76 0.84
C PRO A 1 -8.34 10.11 2.15
N LYS A 2 -9.65 10.19 2.43
CA LYS A 2 -10.27 9.53 3.61
C LYS A 2 -11.57 8.81 3.21
N GLY A 3 -11.85 7.68 3.86
CA GLY A 3 -13.07 6.88 3.65
C GLY A 3 -13.15 6.15 2.29
N ILE A 4 -14.27 5.46 2.05
CA ILE A 4 -14.51 4.64 0.85
C ILE A 4 -14.43 5.49 -0.43
N ALA A 5 -14.92 6.72 -0.39
CA ALA A 5 -14.82 7.67 -1.50
C ALA A 5 -13.36 8.02 -1.84
N GLY A 6 -12.51 8.14 -0.81
CA GLY A 6 -11.08 8.38 -0.98
C GLY A 6 -10.32 7.21 -1.59
N LEU A 7 -10.85 5.98 -1.52
CA LEU A 7 -10.24 4.82 -2.17
C LEU A 7 -10.29 4.89 -3.69
N ARG A 8 -11.17 5.72 -4.29
CA ARG A 8 -11.28 5.84 -5.75
C ARG A 8 -10.17 6.67 -6.38
N ILE A 9 -9.49 7.48 -5.57
CA ILE A 9 -8.40 8.35 -5.99
C ILE A 9 -7.16 7.47 -6.24
N ARG A 10 -6.68 7.44 -7.49
CA ARG A 10 -5.49 6.68 -7.88
C ARG A 10 -4.20 7.46 -7.70
N GLU A 11 -4.26 8.77 -7.89
CA GLU A 11 -3.15 9.71 -7.76
C GLU A 11 -3.54 10.82 -6.79
N TRP A 12 -2.66 11.17 -5.86
CA TRP A 12 -2.89 12.34 -5.00
C TRP A 12 -1.57 13.04 -4.65
N ALA A 13 -1.62 14.37 -4.59
CA ALA A 13 -0.56 15.16 -4.01
C ALA A 13 -0.56 14.99 -2.49
N CYS A 14 0.58 14.59 -1.92
CA CYS A 14 0.73 14.47 -0.48
C CYS A 14 0.96 15.84 0.15
N SER A 15 0.15 16.16 1.16
CA SER A 15 0.26 17.41 1.91
C SER A 15 1.57 17.55 2.68
N ASP A 16 2.19 16.43 3.05
CA ASP A 16 3.36 16.40 3.94
C ASP A 16 4.68 16.46 3.17
N CYS A 17 4.76 15.85 1.98
CA CYS A 17 5.97 15.83 1.16
C CYS A 17 5.85 16.59 -0.17
N GLY A 18 4.65 17.03 -0.56
CA GLY A 18 4.41 17.78 -1.79
C GLY A 18 4.51 16.96 -3.08
N VAL A 19 4.79 15.66 -3.00
CA VAL A 19 4.95 14.76 -4.15
C VAL A 19 3.60 14.15 -4.55
N GLU A 20 3.39 13.91 -5.85
CA GLU A 20 2.28 13.09 -6.33
C GLU A 20 2.57 11.61 -6.11
N HIS A 21 1.65 10.94 -5.42
CA HIS A 21 1.75 9.51 -5.12
C HIS A 21 0.71 8.72 -5.91
N ASP A 22 1.15 7.55 -6.37
CA ASP A 22 0.31 6.51 -6.96
C ASP A 22 -0.05 5.47 -5.88
N ARG A 23 -1.35 5.22 -5.73
CA ARG A 23 -1.89 4.28 -4.75
C ARG A 23 -1.46 2.84 -5.01
N ASP A 24 -1.38 2.44 -6.27
CA ASP A 24 -1.05 1.09 -6.68
C ASP A 24 0.45 0.81 -6.44
N ILE A 25 1.32 1.84 -6.58
CA ILE A 25 2.73 1.77 -6.13
C ILE A 25 2.82 1.57 -4.62
N ASN A 26 2.06 2.34 -3.83
CA ASN A 26 2.05 2.18 -2.38
C ASN A 26 1.48 0.82 -1.95
N ALA A 27 0.48 0.31 -2.64
CA ALA A 27 -0.05 -1.04 -2.42
C ALA A 27 1.02 -2.11 -2.71
N ALA A 28 1.74 -2.00 -3.83
CA ALA A 28 2.83 -2.91 -4.17
C ALA A 28 3.95 -2.89 -3.12
N LEU A 29 4.33 -1.70 -2.63
CA LEU A 29 5.32 -1.55 -1.55
C LEU A 29 4.85 -2.17 -0.23
N ASN A 30 3.58 -2.01 0.12
CA ASN A 30 3.01 -2.62 1.32
C ASN A 30 2.98 -4.16 1.20
N ILE A 31 2.58 -4.70 0.05
CA ILE A 31 2.60 -6.14 -0.22
C ILE A 31 4.03 -6.67 -0.14
N LEU A 32 5.00 -5.98 -0.76
CA LEU A 32 6.41 -6.36 -0.68
C LEU A 32 6.91 -6.36 0.76
N ARG A 33 6.61 -5.32 1.55
CA ARG A 33 6.99 -5.24 2.97
C ARG A 33 6.36 -6.39 3.77
N CYS A 34 5.08 -6.68 3.56
CA CYS A 34 4.39 -7.80 4.20
C CYS A 34 4.97 -9.16 3.79
N GLY A 35 5.30 -9.37 2.51
CA GLY A 35 5.92 -10.60 2.03
C GLY A 35 7.39 -10.76 2.45
N ARG A 36 8.10 -9.66 2.73
CA ARG A 36 9.49 -9.65 3.24
C ARG A 36 9.56 -9.79 4.76
N ALA A 37 8.50 -9.41 5.48
CA ALA A 37 8.32 -9.81 6.86
C ALA A 37 8.12 -11.33 6.86
N SER A 38 9.18 -12.07 7.15
CA SER A 38 9.15 -13.53 7.27
C SER A 38 7.89 -13.93 8.04
N PRO A 39 6.97 -14.72 7.47
CA PRO A 39 5.83 -15.16 8.23
C PRO A 39 6.41 -16.08 9.31
N GLY A 40 6.36 -15.65 10.58
CA GLY A 40 6.83 -16.45 11.72
C GLY A 40 6.12 -17.80 11.83
N VAL A 41 5.09 -18.02 11.02
CA VAL A 41 4.43 -19.28 10.75
C VAL A 41 4.34 -19.41 9.24
N GLY A 42 5.12 -20.34 8.66
CA GLY A 42 5.10 -20.60 7.22
C GLY A 42 3.68 -20.79 6.70
N VAL A 43 3.39 -20.22 5.53
CA VAL A 43 2.16 -20.53 4.80
C VAL A 43 2.30 -21.97 4.31
N THR A 44 1.87 -22.93 5.11
CA THR A 44 1.61 -24.29 4.64
C THR A 44 0.35 -24.22 3.80
N CYS A 45 0.55 -24.08 2.49
CA CYS A 45 -0.46 -24.48 1.53
C CYS A 45 -0.56 -26.01 1.61
N LEU A 46 -1.59 -26.49 2.29
CA LEU A 46 -2.18 -27.82 2.10
C LEU A 46 -3.58 -27.62 1.55
#